data_AF-A0A2S4M3W6-F1
#
_entry.id   AF-A0A2S4M3W6-F1
#
_cell.length_a   1.000
_cell.length_b   1.000
_cell.length_c   1.000
_cell.angle_alpha   90.00
_cell.angle_beta   90.00
_cell.angle_gamma   90.00
#
_symmetry.space_group_name_H-M   'P 1'
#
loop_
_entity.id
_entity.type
_entity.pdbx_description
1 polymer ?
#
loop_
_entity_poly.entity_id
_entity_poly.type
_entity_poly.pdbx_seq_one_letter_code
_entity_poly.pdbx_strand_id
1 'polypeptide(L)' 'MSGRYFDADQEIPEAQAASRWFRYAGENDIDISRAISLWEDAATPEGESSREAIAGCGVRVVLPKN' A
#
# COMPACT_ATOMS: atom_id res chain seq x y z
N MET A 1 -4.16 -13.31 8.91
CA MET A 1 -4.98 -12.09 9.13
C MET A 1 -4.50 -11.07 8.13
N SER A 2 -5.31 -10.71 7.14
CA SER A 2 -4.91 -9.73 6.12
C SER A 2 -4.94 -8.31 6.71
N GLY A 3 -4.07 -7.44 6.21
CA GLY A 3 -4.11 -6.00 6.52
C GLY A 3 -5.47 -5.39 6.16
N ARG A 4 -5.85 -4.32 6.86
CA ARG A 4 -6.98 -3.47 6.48
C ARG A 4 -6.45 -2.30 5.66
N TYR A 5 -7.13 -1.99 4.57
CA TYR A 5 -6.73 -0.92 3.66
C TYR A 5 -7.79 0.16 3.67
N PHE A 6 -7.36 1.41 3.72
CA PHE A 6 -8.26 2.56 3.76
C PHE A 6 -7.90 3.53 2.65
N ASP A 7 -8.92 4.10 2.01
CA ASP A 7 -8.81 5.26 1.14
C ASP A 7 -9.38 6.47 1.86
N ALA A 8 -8.51 7.41 2.24
CA ALA A 8 -8.81 8.48 3.19
C ALA A 8 -9.37 7.94 4.54
N ASP A 9 -10.68 7.69 4.60
CA ASP A 9 -11.40 7.15 5.77
C ASP A 9 -12.31 5.96 5.42
N GLN A 10 -12.40 5.56 4.15
CA GLN A 10 -13.22 4.43 3.72
C GLN A 10 -12.39 3.15 3.68
N GLU A 11 -12.86 2.09 4.36
CA GLU A 11 -12.25 0.76 4.21
C GLU A 11 -12.48 0.25 2.79
N ILE A 12 -11.39 -0.15 2.12
CA ILE A 12 -11.40 -0.66 0.75
C ILE A 12 -10.78 -2.05 0.68
N PRO A 13 -11.17 -2.88 -0.31
CA PRO A 13 -10.54 -4.16 -0.54
C PRO A 13 -9.06 -4.02 -0.91
N GLU A 14 -8.24 -4.98 -0.50
CA GLU A 14 -6.81 -5.05 -0.85
C GLU A 14 -6.55 -4.86 -2.35
N ALA A 15 -7.31 -5.56 -3.19
CA ALA A 15 -7.16 -5.47 -4.64
C ALA A 15 -7.39 -4.04 -5.17
N GLN A 16 -8.29 -3.27 -4.55
CA GLN A 16 -8.54 -1.87 -4.92
C GLN A 16 -7.39 -0.97 -4.46
N ALA A 17 -6.88 -1.20 -3.25
CA ALA A 17 -5.75 -0.49 -2.69
C ALA A 17 -4.46 -0.72 -3.52
N ALA A 18 -4.19 -1.98 -3.85
CA ALA A 18 -3.10 -2.39 -4.72
C ALA A 18 -3.21 -1.74 -6.10
N SER A 19 -4.41 -1.78 -6.72
CA SER A 19 -4.63 -1.15 -8.03
C SER A 19 -4.32 0.35 -8.03
N ARG A 20 -4.66 1.05 -6.94
CA ARG A 20 -4.33 2.48 -6.78
C ARG A 20 -2.83 2.71 -6.62
N TRP A 21 -2.19 1.91 -5.79
CA TRP A 21 -0.74 1.94 -5.58
C TRP A 21 0.02 1.71 -6.90
N PHE A 22 -0.29 0.64 -7.63
CA PHE A 22 0.38 0.32 -8.89
C PHE A 22 0.14 1.38 -9.97
N ARG A 23 -1.05 1.99 -10.00
CA ARG A 23 -1.32 3.12 -10.89
C ARG A 23 -0.44 4.33 -10.53
N TYR A 24 -0.41 4.71 -9.26
CA TYR A 24 0.42 5.81 -8.77
C TYR A 24 1.91 5.56 -9.02
N ALA A 25 2.36 4.32 -8.82
CA ALA A 25 3.73 3.91 -9.10
C ALA A 25 4.07 4.14 -10.58
N GLY A 26 3.21 3.72 -11.51
CA GLY A 26 3.39 3.97 -12.93
C GLY A 26 3.38 5.47 -13.30
N GLU A 27 2.53 6.28 -12.65
CA GLU A 27 2.48 7.73 -12.86
C GLU A 27 3.73 8.46 -12.31
N ASN A 28 4.43 7.86 -11.34
CA ASN A 28 5.63 8.42 -10.70
C ASN A 28 6.93 7.75 -11.16
N ASP A 29 6.91 7.01 -12.27
CA ASP A 29 8.08 6.31 -12.83
C ASP A 29 8.72 5.31 -11.83
N ILE A 30 7.92 4.78 -10.91
CA ILE A 30 8.35 3.73 -9.98
C ILE A 30 8.26 2.39 -10.73
N ASP A 31 9.41 1.74 -10.88
CA ASP A 31 9.52 0.40 -11.45
C ASP A 31 8.50 -0.57 -10.83
N ILE A 32 7.84 -1.36 -11.67
CA ILE A 32 6.80 -2.30 -11.22
C ILE A 32 7.35 -3.29 -10.18
N SER A 33 8.60 -3.76 -10.36
CA SER A 33 9.27 -4.65 -9.40
C SER A 33 9.45 -3.97 -8.04
N ARG A 34 9.84 -2.68 -8.05
CA ARG A 34 10.00 -1.89 -6.82
C ARG A 34 8.65 -1.63 -6.16
N ALA A 35 7.61 -1.35 -6.95
CA ALA A 35 6.26 -1.16 -6.47
C ALA A 35 5.72 -2.43 -5.79
N ILE A 36 5.98 -3.61 -6.34
CA ILE A 36 5.61 -4.90 -5.73
C ILE A 36 6.37 -5.07 -4.41
N SER A 37 7.68 -4.88 -4.39
CA SER A 37 8.48 -5.02 -3.16
C SER A 37 8.00 -4.07 -2.05
N LEU A 38 7.71 -2.81 -2.37
CA LEU A 38 7.15 -1.85 -1.42
C LEU A 38 5.75 -2.30 -0.93
N TRP A 39 4.92 -2.84 -1.82
CA TRP A 39 3.59 -3.33 -1.45
C TRP A 39 3.66 -4.51 -0.47
N GLU A 40 4.50 -5.51 -0.78
CA GLU A 40 4.72 -6.67 0.06
C GLU A 40 5.32 -6.28 1.42
N ASP A 41 6.32 -5.40 1.41
CA ASP A 41 6.96 -4.90 2.62
C ASP A 41 5.98 -4.11 3.50
N ALA A 42 5.13 -3.27 2.91
CA ALA A 42 4.10 -2.52 3.62
C ALA A 42 3.06 -3.40 4.32
N ALA A 43 2.86 -4.63 3.85
CA ALA A 43 2.02 -5.64 4.49
C ALA A 43 2.71 -6.35 5.68
N THR A 44 3.98 -6.04 5.95
CA THR A 44 4.75 -6.56 7.11
C THR A 44 4.88 -5.52 8.21
N PRO A 45 5.02 -5.92 9.50
CA PRO A 45 5.23 -4.99 10.61
C PRO A 45 6.35 -3.98 10.39
N GLU A 46 7.44 -4.42 9.77
CA GLU A 46 8.69 -3.66 9.58
C GLU A 46 8.60 -2.65 8.42
N GLY A 47 7.68 -2.82 7.47
CA GLY A 47 7.56 -1.96 6.29
C GLY A 47 6.86 -0.62 6.51
N GLU A 48 7.18 0.07 7.61
CA GLU A 48 6.66 1.41 7.91
C GLU A 48 6.98 2.40 6.79
N SER A 49 8.24 2.44 6.35
CA SER A 49 8.69 3.29 5.24
C SER A 49 7.94 3.00 3.93
N SER A 50 7.61 1.73 3.69
CA SER A 50 6.86 1.33 2.50
C SER A 50 5.38 1.75 2.59
N ARG A 51 4.78 1.69 3.78
CA ARG A 51 3.45 2.25 4.03
C ARG A 51 3.40 3.76 3.82
N GLU A 52 4.45 4.48 4.21
CA GLU A 52 4.54 5.92 3.95
C GLU A 52 4.61 6.23 2.45
N ALA A 53 5.35 5.43 1.67
CA ALA A 53 5.38 5.57 0.22
C ALA A 53 3.99 5.33 -0.41
N ILE A 54 3.27 4.30 0.04
CA ILE A 54 1.91 4.00 -0.40
C ILE A 54 0.91 5.08 0.05
N ALA A 55 1.11 5.69 1.22
CA ALA A 55 0.28 6.80 1.69
C ALA A 55 0.31 8.00 0.74
N GLY A 56 1.38 8.15 -0.05
CA GLY A 56 1.47 9.16 -1.11
C GLY A 56 0.37 9.05 -2.18
N CYS A 57 -0.20 7.86 -2.41
CA CYS A 57 -1.31 7.67 -3.33
C CYS A 57 -2.70 7.77 -2.66
N GLY A 58 -2.75 8.14 -1.38
CA GLY A 58 -3.97 8.23 -0.57
C GLY A 58 -4.42 6.92 0.08
N VAL A 59 -3.66 5.84 -0.12
CA VAL A 59 -3.96 4.53 0.46
C VAL A 59 -3.25 4.38 1.81
N ARG A 60 -4.00 4.04 2.85
CA ARG A 60 -3.47 3.75 4.18
C ARG A 60 -3.57 2.26 4.48
N VAL A 61 -2.41 1.63 4.67
CA VAL A 61 -2.30 0.21 5.06
C VAL A 61 -2.23 0.12 6.58
N VAL A 62 -3.16 -0.61 7.20
CA VAL A 62 -3.22 -0.84 8.64
C VAL A 62 -3.07 -2.33 8.90
N LEU A 63 -1.95 -2.70 9.55
CA LEU A 63 -1.75 -4.08 9.95
C LEU A 63 -2.65 -4.45 11.13
N PRO A 64 -3.10 -5.71 11.20
CA PRO A 64 -3.77 -6.19 12.41
C PRO A 64 -2.77 -6.12 13.57
N LYS A 65 -3.15 -5.40 14.65
CA LYS A 65 -2.41 -5.46 15.91
C LYS A 65 -2.59 -6.87 16.47
N ASN A 66 -1.49 -7.60 16.60
CA ASN A 66 -1.44 -8.89 17.28
C ASN A 66 -1.59 -8.71 18.79
#